data_AF-A0A8J4WYK1-F1
#
_entry.id   AF-A0A8J4WYK1-F1
#
_cell.length_a   1.000
_cell.length_b   1.000
_cell.length_c   1.000
_cell.angle_alpha   90.00
_cell.angle_beta   90.00
_cell.angle_gamma   90.00
#
_symmetry.space_group_name_H-M   'P 1'
#
loop_
_entity.id
_entity.type
_entity.pdbx_description
1 polymer ?
#
loop_
_entity_poly.entity_id
_entity_poly.type
_entity_poly.pdbx_seq_one_letter_code
_entity_poly.pdbx_strand_id
1 'polypeptide(L)'
;HFLFLADLNTLLTMSDCDLILASWGKVESNISGLGGEVLTRLFTEHPDTQQLFPKFTGIARGDLAGNAAVADHGKTVLIKLGEIIKAKGSSDTIKPLATTHANKHKIGLNNFN
;
A
#
# COMPACT_ATOMS: atom_id res chain seq x y z
N HIS A 1 1.59 -33.26 19.96
CA HIS A 1 0.52 -32.23 20.07
C HIS A 1 1.02 -30.84 19.65
N PHE A 2 2.15 -30.33 20.15
CA PHE A 2 2.71 -29.01 19.75
C PHE A 2 3.16 -28.91 18.27
N LEU A 3 3.73 -29.99 17.70
CA LEU A 3 4.15 -29.99 16.28
C LEU A 3 2.96 -29.84 15.31
N PHE A 4 1.80 -30.43 15.66
CA PHE A 4 0.59 -30.35 14.85
C PHE A 4 -0.02 -28.93 14.81
N LEU A 5 0.12 -28.17 15.91
CA LEU A 5 -0.36 -26.78 15.98
C LEU A 5 0.55 -25.82 15.20
N ALA A 6 1.87 -26.07 15.19
CA ALA A 6 2.81 -25.30 14.38
C ALA A 6 2.58 -25.55 12.88
N ASP A 7 2.34 -26.79 12.47
CA ASP A 7 2.01 -27.14 11.08
C ASP A 7 0.65 -26.57 10.65
N LEU A 8 -0.36 -26.58 11.53
CA LEU A 8 -1.68 -26.00 11.23
C LEU A 8 -1.61 -24.47 11.08
N ASN A 9 -0.87 -23.78 11.94
CA ASN A 9 -0.65 -22.34 11.83
C ASN A 9 0.15 -21.99 10.55
N THR A 10 1.14 -22.81 10.21
CA THR A 10 1.93 -22.64 8.97
C THR A 10 1.07 -22.91 7.72
N LEU A 11 0.16 -23.88 7.78
CA LEU A 11 -0.77 -24.18 6.69
C LEU A 11 -1.83 -23.09 6.52
N LEU A 12 -2.40 -22.58 7.63
CA LEU A 12 -3.35 -21.47 7.63
C LEU A 12 -2.70 -20.21 7.03
N THR A 13 -1.50 -19.86 7.48
CA THR A 13 -0.76 -18.69 6.95
C THR A 13 -0.39 -18.83 5.47
N MET A 14 -0.05 -20.03 4.99
CA MET A 14 0.14 -20.27 3.56
C MET A 14 -1.16 -20.10 2.77
N SER A 15 -2.27 -20.66 3.26
CA SER A 15 -3.58 -20.50 2.60
C SER A 15 -4.05 -19.05 2.57
N ASP A 16 -3.78 -18.28 3.62
CA ASP A 16 -4.10 -16.85 3.68
C ASP A 16 -3.24 -16.05 2.69
N CYS A 17 -1.95 -16.37 2.58
CA CYS A 17 -1.08 -15.74 1.58
C CYS A 17 -1.58 -15.98 0.16
N ASP A 18 -2.02 -17.20 -0.16
CA ASP A 18 -2.50 -17.54 -1.49
C ASP A 18 -3.85 -16.86 -1.80
N LEU A 19 -4.72 -16.70 -0.80
CA LEU A 19 -5.95 -15.89 -0.92
C LEU A 19 -5.67 -14.40 -1.15
N ILE A 20 -4.68 -13.84 -0.44
CA ILE A 20 -4.23 -12.46 -0.63
C ILE A 20 -3.69 -12.28 -2.04
N LEU A 21 -2.84 -13.21 -2.53
CA LEU A 21 -2.30 -13.18 -3.88
C LEU A 21 -3.40 -13.26 -4.94
N ALA A 22 -4.36 -14.16 -4.78
CA ALA A 22 -5.49 -14.30 -5.69
C ALA A 22 -6.36 -13.04 -5.72
N SER A 23 -6.60 -12.43 -4.56
CA SER A 23 -7.36 -11.18 -4.45
C SER A 23 -6.60 -10.01 -5.09
N TRP A 24 -5.28 -9.96 -4.87
CA TRP A 24 -4.41 -8.94 -5.43
C TRP A 24 -4.38 -8.98 -6.96
N GLY A 25 -4.48 -10.16 -7.59
CA GLY A 25 -4.53 -10.27 -9.05
C GLY A 25 -5.64 -9.43 -9.70
N LYS A 26 -6.76 -9.20 -9.00
CA LYS A 26 -7.86 -8.34 -9.47
C LYS A 26 -7.54 -6.85 -9.37
N VAL A 27 -6.78 -6.46 -8.35
CA VAL A 27 -6.29 -5.08 -8.18
C VAL A 27 -5.22 -4.80 -9.23
N GLU A 28 -4.30 -5.75 -9.42
CA GLU A 28 -3.18 -5.64 -10.36
C GLU A 28 -3.67 -5.43 -11.81
N SER A 29 -4.71 -6.14 -12.23
CA SER A 29 -5.29 -5.98 -13.57
C SER A 29 -5.96 -4.61 -13.80
N ASN A 30 -6.21 -3.82 -12.75
CA ASN A 30 -6.84 -2.50 -12.81
C ASN A 30 -6.09 -1.41 -12.02
N ILE A 31 -4.75 -1.53 -11.87
CA ILE A 31 -3.94 -0.51 -11.17
C ILE A 31 -4.18 0.89 -11.74
N SER A 32 -4.35 0.99 -13.07
CA SER A 32 -4.58 2.28 -13.73
C SER A 32 -5.90 2.95 -13.33
N GLY A 33 -6.96 2.18 -13.10
CA GLY A 33 -8.25 2.70 -12.63
C GLY A 33 -8.25 2.99 -11.13
N LEU A 34 -7.54 2.18 -10.34
CA LEU A 34 -7.56 2.25 -8.87
C LEU A 34 -6.54 3.23 -8.28
N GLY A 35 -5.49 3.60 -9.02
CA GLY A 35 -4.43 4.46 -8.50
C GLY A 35 -4.95 5.79 -7.95
N GLY A 36 -5.85 6.46 -8.66
CA GLY A 36 -6.45 7.71 -8.20
C GLY A 36 -7.29 7.55 -6.93
N GLU A 37 -8.02 6.44 -6.83
CA GLU A 37 -8.90 6.15 -5.71
C GLU A 37 -8.11 5.96 -4.40
N VAL A 38 -6.98 5.27 -4.44
CA VAL A 38 -6.17 4.98 -3.24
C VAL A 38 -5.73 6.26 -2.52
N LEU A 39 -5.13 7.21 -3.23
CA LEU A 39 -4.67 8.46 -2.61
C LEU A 39 -5.82 9.43 -2.32
N THR A 40 -6.84 9.46 -3.18
CA THR A 40 -8.05 10.25 -2.92
C THR A 40 -8.70 9.82 -1.61
N ARG A 41 -8.81 8.50 -1.38
CA ARG A 41 -9.36 7.93 -0.16
C ARG A 41 -8.48 8.27 1.05
N LEU A 42 -7.16 8.10 0.95
CA LEU A 42 -6.22 8.45 2.01
C LEU A 42 -6.40 9.91 2.47
N PHE A 43 -6.44 10.86 1.53
CA PHE A 43 -6.59 12.29 1.86
C PHE A 43 -8.00 12.68 2.29
N THR A 44 -9.00 11.86 1.98
CA THR A 44 -10.38 12.06 2.43
C THR A 44 -10.57 11.57 3.87
N GLU A 45 -10.05 10.37 4.18
CA GLU A 45 -10.16 9.75 5.51
C GLU A 45 -9.17 10.36 6.52
N HIS A 46 -7.98 10.75 6.05
CA HIS A 46 -6.91 11.35 6.87
C HIS A 46 -6.40 12.65 6.22
N PRO A 47 -7.13 13.77 6.35
CA PRO A 47 -6.83 14.98 5.58
C PRO A 47 -5.50 15.65 5.88
N ASP A 48 -4.95 15.41 7.07
CA ASP A 48 -3.62 15.85 7.48
C ASP A 48 -2.51 15.20 6.65
N THR A 49 -2.72 13.97 6.17
CA THR A 49 -1.72 13.25 5.38
C THR A 49 -1.45 13.88 4.02
N GLN A 50 -2.38 14.65 3.44
CA GLN A 50 -2.15 15.36 2.17
C GLN A 50 -0.97 16.34 2.28
N GLN A 51 -0.73 16.91 3.46
CA GLN A 51 0.41 17.82 3.71
C GLN A 51 1.77 17.10 3.63
N LEU A 52 1.79 15.78 3.77
CA LEU A 52 2.98 14.95 3.65
C LEU A 52 3.38 14.70 2.19
N PHE A 53 2.54 15.12 1.23
CA PHE A 53 2.77 15.04 -0.20
C PHE A 53 2.90 16.45 -0.79
N PRO A 54 4.09 17.08 -0.78
CA PRO A 54 4.28 18.46 -1.27
C PRO A 54 3.75 18.73 -2.68
N LYS A 55 3.69 17.70 -3.53
CA LYS A 55 3.15 17.80 -4.90
C LYS A 55 1.63 18.01 -4.94
N PHE A 56 0.92 17.65 -3.87
CA PHE A 56 -0.55 17.59 -3.83
C PHE A 56 -1.17 18.57 -2.84
N THR A 57 -0.39 19.30 -2.04
CA THR A 57 -0.92 20.25 -1.04
C THR A 57 -1.76 21.38 -1.62
N GLY A 58 -1.52 21.75 -2.88
CA GLY A 58 -2.30 22.76 -3.60
C GLY A 58 -3.56 22.24 -4.30
N ILE A 59 -3.82 20.93 -4.28
CA ILE A 59 -5.00 20.33 -4.94
C ILE A 59 -6.17 20.38 -3.96
N ALA A 60 -7.28 21.01 -4.35
CA ALA A 60 -8.48 20.98 -3.52
C ALA A 60 -9.02 19.55 -3.40
N ARG A 61 -9.62 19.19 -2.26
CA ARG A 61 -10.07 17.80 -2.04
C ARG A 61 -11.08 17.31 -3.08
N GLY A 62 -11.95 18.19 -3.56
CA GLY A 62 -12.91 17.88 -4.62
C GLY A 62 -12.26 17.55 -5.97
N ASP A 63 -11.03 18.01 -6.19
CA ASP A 63 -10.28 17.84 -7.43
C ASP A 63 -9.27 16.69 -7.36
N LEU A 64 -9.12 16.03 -6.20
CA LEU A 64 -8.23 14.87 -6.05
C LEU A 64 -8.70 13.71 -6.94
N ALA A 65 -10.02 13.46 -6.91
CA ALA A 65 -10.67 12.51 -7.79
C ALA A 65 -10.59 13.02 -9.24
N GLY A 66 -9.84 12.32 -10.09
CA GLY A 66 -9.64 12.71 -11.49
C GLY A 66 -8.34 13.47 -11.76
N ASN A 67 -7.55 13.82 -10.74
CA ASN A 67 -6.24 14.41 -10.94
C ASN A 67 -5.23 13.35 -11.45
N ALA A 68 -4.66 13.57 -12.64
CA ALA A 68 -3.73 12.62 -13.26
C ALA A 68 -2.46 12.39 -12.42
N ALA A 69 -1.91 13.42 -11.78
CA ALA A 69 -0.70 13.29 -10.96
C ALA A 69 -0.96 12.49 -9.67
N VAL A 70 -2.15 12.66 -9.07
CA VAL A 70 -2.60 11.83 -7.94
C VAL A 70 -2.77 10.38 -8.39
N ALA A 71 -3.40 10.16 -9.55
CA ALA A 71 -3.57 8.81 -10.11
C ALA A 71 -2.24 8.12 -10.37
N ASP A 72 -1.28 8.79 -11.00
CA ASP A 72 0.04 8.21 -11.30
C ASP A 72 0.85 7.89 -10.05
N HIS A 73 0.74 8.72 -9.01
CA HIS A 73 1.40 8.43 -7.74
C HIS A 73 0.73 7.26 -7.02
N GLY A 74 -0.60 7.18 -7.03
CA GLY A 74 -1.30 6.04 -6.46
C GLY A 74 -1.04 4.72 -7.20
N LYS A 75 -0.83 4.76 -8.53
CA LYS A 75 -0.31 3.59 -9.27
C LYS A 75 1.04 3.14 -8.74
N THR A 76 1.94 4.08 -8.46
CA THR A 76 3.26 3.78 -7.87
C THR A 76 3.12 3.09 -6.52
N VAL A 77 2.22 3.57 -5.66
CA VAL A 77 1.92 2.96 -4.36
C VAL A 77 1.40 1.53 -4.53
N LEU A 78 0.42 1.33 -5.42
CA LEU A 78 -0.14 -0.01 -5.70
C LEU A 78 0.92 -0.96 -6.26
N ILE A 79 1.78 -0.52 -7.18
CA ILE A 79 2.88 -1.35 -7.72
C ILE A 79 3.81 -1.82 -6.59
N LYS A 80 4.21 -0.90 -5.70
CA LYS A 80 5.07 -1.24 -4.56
C LYS A 80 4.40 -2.16 -3.56
N LEU A 81 3.10 -1.97 -3.30
CA LEU A 81 2.33 -2.90 -2.47
C LEU A 81 2.26 -4.29 -3.11
N GLY A 82 2.09 -4.37 -4.44
CA GLY A 82 2.09 -5.63 -5.18
C GLY A 82 3.43 -6.37 -5.12
N GLU A 83 4.55 -5.67 -5.20
CA GLU A 83 5.89 -6.25 -4.99
C GLU A 83 6.01 -6.89 -3.60
N ILE A 84 5.53 -6.21 -2.54
CA ILE A 84 5.54 -6.72 -1.16
C ILE A 84 4.64 -7.95 -1.02
N ILE A 85 3.42 -7.89 -1.56
CA ILE A 85 2.46 -9.00 -1.51
C ILE A 85 3.01 -10.24 -2.22
N LYS A 86 3.60 -10.08 -3.41
CA LYS A 86 4.23 -11.17 -4.17
C LYS A 86 5.43 -11.77 -3.44
N ALA A 87 6.15 -10.96 -2.69
CA ALA A 87 7.23 -11.41 -1.81
C ALA A 87 6.74 -11.92 -0.44
N LYS A 88 5.41 -12.09 -0.26
CA LYS A 88 4.78 -12.53 1.00
C LYS A 88 5.23 -11.72 2.21
N GLY A 89 5.42 -10.40 2.03
CA GLY A 89 5.88 -9.51 3.10
C GLY A 89 7.34 -9.71 3.51
N SER A 90 8.18 -10.31 2.65
CA SER A 90 9.61 -10.50 2.95
C SER A 90 10.27 -9.17 3.33
N SER A 91 11.12 -9.24 4.36
CA SER A 91 11.86 -8.07 4.88
C SER A 91 12.65 -7.35 3.81
N ASP A 92 13.09 -8.05 2.77
CA ASP A 92 13.90 -7.49 1.68
C ASP A 92 13.11 -6.52 0.81
N THR A 93 11.80 -6.69 0.72
CA THR A 93 10.90 -5.75 0.01
C THR A 93 10.41 -4.61 0.90
N ILE A 94 10.26 -4.85 2.21
CA ILE A 94 9.77 -3.86 3.17
C ILE A 94 10.87 -2.88 3.59
N LYS A 95 12.09 -3.37 3.86
CA LYS A 95 13.21 -2.54 4.37
C LYS A 95 13.53 -1.34 3.49
N PRO A 96 13.63 -1.47 2.14
CA PRO A 96 13.87 -0.31 1.28
C PRO A 96 12.76 0.74 1.41
N LEU A 97 11.49 0.30 1.42
CA LEU A 97 10.35 1.21 1.53
C LEU A 97 10.32 1.92 2.89
N ALA A 98 10.53 1.18 3.98
CA ALA A 98 10.63 1.73 5.33
C ALA A 98 11.78 2.74 5.44
N THR A 99 12.93 2.42 4.86
CA THR A 99 14.11 3.32 4.82
C THR A 99 13.79 4.61 4.09
N THR A 100 13.09 4.54 2.95
CA THR A 100 12.69 5.77 2.23
C THR A 100 11.71 6.62 3.04
N HIS A 101 10.74 6.02 3.72
CA HIS A 101 9.78 6.77 4.52
C HIS A 101 10.45 7.42 5.74
N ALA A 102 11.34 6.70 6.42
CA ALA A 102 12.06 7.23 7.58
C ALA A 102 13.07 8.33 7.20
N ASN A 103 13.92 8.10 6.21
CA ASN A 103 15.09 8.95 5.98
C ASN A 103 14.88 10.01 4.89
N LYS A 104 14.13 9.68 3.84
CA LYS A 104 13.90 10.59 2.70
C LYS A 104 12.64 11.43 2.92
N HIS A 105 11.53 10.78 3.24
CA HIS A 105 10.24 11.46 3.39
C HIS A 105 9.98 11.94 4.82
N LYS A 106 10.74 11.42 5.80
CA LYS A 106 10.63 11.76 7.23
C LYS A 106 9.22 11.56 7.79
N ILE A 107 8.56 10.47 7.37
CA ILE A 107 7.21 10.11 7.78
C ILE A 107 7.27 9.29 9.07
N GLY A 108 6.56 9.75 10.10
CA GLY A 108 6.44 9.04 11.38
C GLY A 108 5.58 7.78 11.28
N LEU A 109 5.85 6.80 12.14
CA LEU A 109 5.13 5.51 12.19
C LEU A 109 3.62 5.65 12.39
N ASN A 110 3.18 6.75 13.00
CA ASN A 110 1.76 7.06 13.21
C ASN A 110 0.94 7.17 11.91
N ASN A 111 1.59 7.26 10.74
CA ASN A 111 0.93 7.31 9.43
C ASN A 111 0.80 5.94 8.74
N PHE A 112 1.15 4.84 9.42
CA PHE A 112 1.11 3.46 8.86
C PHE A 112 0.27 2.48 9.70
N ASN A 113 -0.61 2.99 10.57
CA ASN A 113 -1.45 2.19 11.46
C ASN A 113 -2.81 1.84 10.86
#